data_AF-A0A2D0JLJ1-F1
#
_entry.id   AF-A0A2D0JLJ1-F1
#
_cell.length_a   1.000
_cell.length_b   1.000
_cell.length_c   1.000
_cell.angle_alpha   90.00
_cell.angle_beta   90.00
_cell.angle_gamma   90.00
#
_symmetry.space_group_name_H-M   'P 1'
#
loop_
_entity.id
_entity.type
_entity.pdbx_description
1 polymer ?
#
loop_
_entity_poly.entity_id
_entity_poly.type
_entity_poly.pdbx_seq_one_letter_code
_entity_poly.pdbx_strand_id
1 'polypeptide(L)'
;MTKTFKVPFAAQGDRVSIPDEAQPNGVVSYAQGYGEAYGRDQNEDPTARDIEREKMNGIFHDITEAVGEMQTFGAAQWTAEAQPYPLRGLVYHKQKLWQSRIENNKEEPKAGNAWVELKADLTADDVGAYSKEESNDRFQAKGNYAPAGDYATNASLNGKLDKSAIVQTTGQSANQIMSQKAVTDALSSTVSINTLYPIGIILWFAQNKNPNHLFPGTTWKYIGENRTIRLAAINGSDVLSTGGRDSLSLTESQLPAHEHSFSATTSSFDYGTKSTTIEGNHTHSYTTQYSDGDSQSNPNLSRSYTWGYPETHSGAIGYSGEHSHMVYIGDHSHTISGITATAGASSAINIANAYVMLMGWYRTA
;
A
#
# COMPACT_ATOMS: atom_id res chain seq x y z
N MET A 1 -26.67 -39.22 -31.06
CA MET A 1 -26.48 -39.33 -32.51
C MET A 1 -27.24 -40.56 -32.99
N THR A 2 -28.39 -40.36 -33.63
CA THR A 2 -29.18 -41.45 -34.21
C THR A 2 -28.46 -42.00 -35.44
N LYS A 3 -28.36 -43.32 -35.57
CA LYS A 3 -27.77 -43.98 -36.73
C LYS A 3 -28.58 -43.65 -37.99
N THR A 4 -27.91 -43.18 -39.04
CA THR A 4 -28.51 -43.03 -40.38
C THR A 4 -28.38 -44.36 -41.14
N PHE A 5 -29.50 -44.95 -41.53
CA PHE A 5 -29.55 -46.20 -42.28
C PHE A 5 -29.36 -45.91 -43.77
N LYS A 6 -28.09 -45.82 -44.21
CA LYS A 6 -27.74 -45.78 -45.65
C LYS A 6 -27.73 -47.16 -46.30
N VAL A 7 -27.46 -48.18 -45.49
CA VAL A 7 -27.49 -49.59 -45.88
C VAL A 7 -28.44 -50.26 -44.90
N PRO A 8 -29.54 -50.87 -45.37
CA PRO A 8 -30.46 -51.58 -44.50
C PRO A 8 -29.78 -52.79 -43.86
N PHE A 9 -30.29 -53.19 -42.69
CA PHE A 9 -29.78 -54.34 -41.94
C PHE A 9 -29.83 -55.60 -42.82
N ALA A 10 -28.81 -56.44 -42.72
CA ALA A 10 -28.69 -57.65 -43.54
C ALA A 10 -28.85 -57.44 -45.06
N ALA A 11 -28.48 -56.27 -45.61
CA ALA A 11 -28.57 -56.00 -47.05
C ALA A 11 -27.89 -57.07 -47.94
N GLN A 12 -26.79 -57.65 -47.46
CA GLN A 12 -26.04 -58.75 -48.10
C GLN A 12 -26.24 -60.10 -47.39
N GLY A 13 -27.11 -60.17 -46.38
CA GLY A 13 -27.39 -61.39 -45.62
C GLY A 13 -28.61 -62.14 -46.14
N ASP A 14 -28.76 -63.39 -45.70
CA ASP A 14 -29.95 -64.18 -45.98
C ASP A 14 -31.19 -63.54 -45.35
N ARG A 15 -32.23 -63.39 -46.17
CA ARG A 15 -33.51 -62.77 -45.83
C ARG A 15 -34.65 -63.56 -46.46
N VAL A 16 -35.80 -63.55 -45.80
CA VAL A 16 -37.06 -64.08 -46.33
C VAL A 16 -38.13 -63.00 -46.16
N SER A 17 -38.97 -62.82 -47.18
CA SER A 17 -40.10 -61.90 -47.13
C SER A 17 -41.09 -62.31 -46.05
N ILE A 18 -41.53 -61.33 -45.26
CA ILE A 18 -42.47 -61.56 -44.16
C ILE A 18 -43.89 -61.23 -44.66
N PRO A 19 -44.85 -62.16 -44.53
CA PRO A 19 -46.22 -61.87 -44.92
C PRO A 19 -46.83 -60.76 -44.06
N ASP A 20 -47.68 -59.92 -44.66
CA ASP A 20 -48.41 -58.90 -43.91
C ASP A 20 -49.49 -59.53 -43.02
N GLU A 21 -50.27 -60.47 -43.57
CA GLU A 21 -51.37 -61.12 -42.88
C GLU A 21 -50.92 -62.23 -41.91
N ALA A 22 -51.69 -62.40 -40.83
CA ALA A 22 -51.50 -63.44 -39.83
C ALA A 22 -51.51 -64.84 -40.47
N GLN A 23 -50.47 -65.63 -40.20
CA GLN A 23 -50.35 -66.95 -40.79
C GLN A 23 -51.06 -67.99 -39.90
N PRO A 24 -51.89 -68.90 -40.47
CA PRO A 24 -52.63 -69.90 -39.68
C PRO A 24 -51.74 -70.84 -38.87
N ASN A 25 -50.49 -71.01 -39.30
CA ASN A 25 -49.47 -71.83 -38.65
C ASN A 25 -48.76 -71.10 -37.50
N GLY A 26 -49.15 -69.86 -37.17
CA GLY A 26 -48.55 -69.05 -36.10
C GLY A 26 -47.12 -68.57 -36.39
N VAL A 27 -46.66 -68.63 -37.65
CA VAL A 27 -45.37 -68.08 -38.07
C VAL A 27 -45.43 -66.54 -38.08
N VAL A 28 -44.27 -65.91 -37.90
CA VAL A 28 -44.13 -64.46 -37.93
C VAL A 28 -44.72 -63.81 -39.19
N SER A 29 -45.49 -62.74 -38.97
CA SER A 29 -46.09 -61.85 -39.97
C SER A 29 -46.10 -60.42 -39.43
N TYR A 30 -46.29 -59.40 -40.28
CA TYR A 30 -46.36 -58.01 -39.80
C TYR A 30 -47.61 -57.74 -38.94
N ALA A 31 -48.75 -58.37 -39.24
CA ALA A 31 -49.97 -58.20 -38.44
C ALA A 31 -49.92 -58.89 -37.08
N GLN A 32 -49.35 -60.10 -36.99
CA GLN A 32 -49.33 -60.88 -35.74
C GLN A 32 -48.03 -60.76 -34.94
N GLY A 33 -46.92 -60.38 -35.57
CA GLY A 33 -45.59 -60.52 -35.00
C GLY A 33 -45.20 -61.99 -34.80
N TYR A 34 -44.23 -62.25 -33.92
CA TYR A 34 -43.89 -63.63 -33.52
C TYR A 34 -45.03 -64.20 -32.65
N GLY A 35 -45.65 -65.29 -33.11
CA GLY A 35 -46.75 -65.95 -32.39
C GLY A 35 -46.34 -66.58 -31.05
N GLU A 36 -47.31 -67.09 -30.28
CA GLU A 36 -47.08 -67.62 -28.93
C GLU A 36 -46.01 -68.71 -28.83
N ALA A 37 -45.86 -69.53 -29.87
CA ALA A 37 -44.88 -70.61 -29.91
C ALA A 37 -43.43 -70.12 -29.74
N TYR A 38 -43.13 -68.87 -30.09
CA TYR A 38 -41.78 -68.28 -29.97
C TYR A 38 -41.42 -67.85 -28.54
N GLY A 39 -42.41 -67.77 -27.63
CA GLY A 39 -42.20 -67.39 -26.23
C GLY A 39 -42.14 -68.57 -25.25
N ARG A 40 -42.27 -69.81 -25.75
CA ARG A 40 -42.27 -71.03 -24.91
C ARG A 40 -40.84 -71.52 -24.66
N ASP A 41 -40.61 -72.18 -23.52
CA ASP A 41 -39.28 -72.74 -23.21
C ASP A 41 -39.01 -73.96 -24.11
N GLN A 42 -37.90 -73.90 -24.84
CA GLN A 42 -37.49 -74.94 -25.77
C GLN A 42 -37.04 -76.24 -25.09
N ASN A 43 -36.64 -76.15 -23.82
CA ASN A 43 -36.25 -77.32 -23.05
C ASN A 43 -37.47 -78.06 -22.46
N GLU A 44 -38.64 -77.40 -22.43
CA GLU A 44 -39.86 -77.93 -21.80
C GLU A 44 -41.00 -78.21 -22.79
N ASP A 45 -41.13 -77.45 -23.89
CA ASP A 45 -42.20 -77.60 -24.88
C ASP A 45 -41.64 -77.90 -26.29
N PRO A 46 -41.90 -79.10 -26.87
CA PRO A 46 -41.44 -79.45 -28.22
C PRO A 46 -42.12 -78.64 -29.34
N THR A 47 -43.18 -77.89 -29.02
CA THR A 47 -43.86 -76.98 -29.96
C THR A 47 -43.29 -75.56 -29.92
N ALA A 48 -42.32 -75.29 -29.04
CA ALA A 48 -41.58 -74.03 -29.03
C ALA A 48 -40.85 -73.80 -30.36
N ARG A 49 -40.76 -72.54 -30.79
CA ARG A 49 -40.10 -72.15 -32.04
C ARG A 49 -38.94 -71.21 -31.78
N ASP A 50 -37.84 -71.47 -32.47
CA ASP A 50 -36.70 -70.56 -32.56
C ASP A 50 -37.03 -69.34 -33.42
N ILE A 51 -36.50 -68.18 -33.03
CA ILE A 51 -36.50 -67.01 -33.90
C ILE A 51 -35.57 -67.28 -35.09
N GLU A 52 -36.16 -67.46 -36.26
CA GLU A 52 -35.38 -67.75 -37.47
C GLU A 52 -34.58 -66.53 -37.91
N ARG A 53 -33.26 -66.71 -38.06
CA ARG A 53 -32.31 -65.62 -38.34
C ARG A 53 -32.68 -64.85 -39.61
N GLU A 54 -33.01 -65.54 -40.68
CA GLU A 54 -33.37 -64.99 -41.98
C GLU A 54 -34.70 -64.20 -41.94
N LYS A 55 -35.63 -64.61 -41.08
CA LYS A 55 -36.89 -63.87 -40.87
C LYS A 55 -36.67 -62.64 -40.02
N MET A 56 -35.92 -62.77 -38.92
CA MET A 56 -35.53 -61.62 -38.09
C MET A 56 -34.72 -60.60 -38.90
N ASN A 57 -33.81 -61.07 -39.75
CA ASN A 57 -33.07 -60.24 -40.69
C ASN A 57 -34.01 -59.54 -41.69
N GLY A 58 -35.02 -60.23 -42.21
CA GLY A 58 -36.05 -59.66 -43.09
C GLY A 58 -36.80 -58.51 -42.41
N ILE A 59 -37.33 -58.73 -41.21
CA ILE A 59 -38.04 -57.69 -40.43
C ILE A 59 -37.15 -56.47 -40.20
N PHE A 60 -35.92 -56.68 -39.72
CA PHE A 60 -35.00 -55.57 -39.49
C PHE A 60 -34.56 -54.90 -40.79
N HIS A 61 -34.44 -55.65 -41.89
CA HIS A 61 -34.15 -55.09 -43.20
C HIS A 61 -35.27 -54.12 -43.60
N ASP A 62 -36.51 -54.58 -43.65
CA ASP A 62 -37.65 -53.80 -44.14
C ASP A 62 -37.87 -52.54 -43.28
N ILE A 63 -37.76 -52.66 -41.95
CA ILE A 63 -37.82 -51.51 -41.04
C ILE A 63 -36.67 -50.53 -41.31
N THR A 64 -35.44 -51.02 -41.41
CA THR A 64 -34.28 -50.13 -41.58
C THR A 64 -34.17 -49.55 -42.98
N GLU A 65 -34.72 -50.22 -43.99
CA GLU A 65 -34.88 -49.71 -45.35
C GLU A 65 -35.91 -48.58 -45.36
N ALA A 66 -37.13 -48.81 -44.85
CA ALA A 66 -38.18 -47.79 -44.78
C ALA A 66 -37.72 -46.56 -43.97
N VAL A 67 -37.07 -46.77 -42.82
CA VAL A 67 -36.49 -45.68 -42.03
C VAL A 67 -35.36 -45.00 -42.78
N GLY A 68 -34.51 -45.75 -43.49
CA GLY A 68 -33.41 -45.21 -44.30
C GLY A 68 -33.88 -44.32 -45.45
N GLU A 69 -34.96 -44.72 -46.13
CA GLU A 69 -35.60 -43.91 -47.16
C GLU A 69 -36.15 -42.60 -46.59
N MET A 70 -36.90 -42.67 -45.49
CA MET A 70 -37.43 -41.48 -44.81
C MET A 70 -36.31 -40.56 -44.30
N GLN A 71 -35.21 -41.12 -43.80
CA GLN A 71 -34.04 -40.35 -43.39
C GLN A 71 -33.31 -39.69 -44.56
N THR A 72 -33.33 -40.32 -45.74
CA THR A 72 -32.64 -39.82 -46.94
C THR A 72 -33.46 -38.75 -47.67
N PHE A 73 -34.76 -38.96 -47.83
CA PHE A 73 -35.64 -38.09 -48.62
C PHE A 73 -36.51 -37.16 -47.77
N GLY A 74 -36.55 -37.35 -46.45
CA GLY A 74 -37.39 -36.60 -45.52
C GLY A 74 -38.85 -37.07 -45.46
N ALA A 75 -39.27 -37.95 -46.37
CA ALA A 75 -40.58 -38.58 -46.41
C ALA A 75 -40.48 -39.98 -47.06
N ALA A 76 -41.50 -40.81 -46.86
CA ALA A 76 -41.60 -42.11 -47.53
C ALA A 76 -41.76 -41.93 -49.05
N GLN A 77 -41.23 -42.86 -49.83
CA GLN A 77 -41.47 -42.85 -51.27
C GLN A 77 -42.95 -43.13 -51.57
N TRP A 78 -43.49 -42.49 -52.60
CA TRP A 78 -44.86 -42.79 -53.04
C TRP A 78 -44.92 -44.18 -53.67
N THR A 79 -45.94 -44.96 -53.29
CA THR A 79 -46.24 -46.27 -53.87
C THR A 79 -47.75 -46.39 -54.10
N ALA A 80 -48.15 -47.21 -55.09
CA ALA A 80 -49.57 -47.47 -55.33
C ALA A 80 -50.20 -48.34 -54.22
N GLU A 81 -49.39 -49.17 -53.56
CA GLU A 81 -49.81 -50.11 -52.52
C GLU A 81 -50.14 -49.42 -51.19
N ALA A 82 -49.47 -48.31 -50.88
CA ALA A 82 -49.71 -47.53 -49.66
C ALA A 82 -50.95 -46.62 -49.74
N GLN A 83 -51.71 -46.68 -50.84
CA GLN A 83 -52.96 -45.93 -50.97
C GLN A 83 -54.04 -46.52 -50.03
N PRO A 84 -54.93 -45.68 -49.48
CA PRO A 84 -55.04 -44.24 -49.71
C PRO A 84 -54.17 -43.40 -48.76
N TYR A 85 -53.65 -42.27 -49.26
CA TYR A 85 -52.88 -41.33 -48.46
C TYR A 85 -53.80 -40.37 -47.69
N PRO A 86 -53.52 -40.08 -46.39
CA PRO A 86 -54.32 -39.16 -45.60
C PRO A 86 -54.12 -37.69 -46.03
N LEU A 87 -55.05 -36.82 -45.64
CA LEU A 87 -54.91 -35.37 -45.80
C LEU A 87 -53.60 -34.90 -45.12
N ARG A 88 -52.82 -34.06 -45.80
CA ARG A 88 -51.49 -33.59 -45.38
C ARG A 88 -50.38 -34.66 -45.31
N GLY A 89 -50.63 -35.89 -45.75
CA GLY A 89 -49.59 -36.91 -45.91
C GLY A 89 -48.48 -36.45 -46.86
N LEU A 90 -47.23 -36.73 -46.51
CA LEU A 90 -46.04 -36.37 -47.27
C LEU A 90 -45.46 -37.58 -47.98
N VAL A 91 -45.14 -37.42 -49.27
CA VAL A 91 -44.51 -38.47 -50.07
C VAL A 91 -43.43 -37.87 -50.97
N TYR A 92 -42.36 -38.64 -51.19
CA TYR A 92 -41.34 -38.31 -52.17
C TYR A 92 -41.62 -39.04 -53.49
N HIS A 93 -41.72 -38.30 -54.60
CA HIS A 93 -42.01 -38.87 -55.92
C HIS A 93 -41.39 -38.02 -57.03
N LYS A 94 -40.71 -38.68 -57.99
CA LYS A 94 -40.05 -38.03 -59.15
C LYS A 94 -39.17 -36.83 -58.74
N GLN A 95 -38.32 -37.05 -57.75
CA GLN A 95 -37.37 -36.04 -57.21
C GLN A 95 -38.01 -34.82 -56.54
N LYS A 96 -39.28 -34.92 -56.13
CA LYS A 96 -40.05 -33.84 -55.52
C LYS A 96 -40.77 -34.33 -54.28
N LEU A 97 -40.90 -33.44 -53.29
CA LEU A 97 -41.71 -33.69 -52.11
C LEU A 97 -43.14 -33.19 -52.36
N TRP A 98 -44.12 -34.04 -52.10
CA TRP A 98 -45.53 -33.76 -52.33
C TRP A 98 -46.32 -33.88 -51.04
N GLN A 99 -47.30 -32.99 -50.86
CA GLN A 99 -48.25 -33.04 -49.76
C GLN A 99 -49.67 -33.28 -50.28
N SER A 100 -50.36 -34.26 -49.69
CA SER A 100 -51.76 -34.54 -50.03
C SER A 100 -52.67 -33.41 -49.55
N ARG A 101 -53.57 -32.96 -50.44
CA ARG A 101 -54.55 -31.89 -50.19
C ARG A 101 -55.97 -32.39 -49.97
N ILE A 102 -56.21 -33.69 -50.14
CA ILE A 102 -57.50 -34.35 -49.96
C ILE A 102 -57.36 -35.53 -49.00
N GLU A 103 -58.46 -35.90 -48.35
CA GLU A 103 -58.55 -37.13 -47.56
C GLU A 103 -58.70 -38.34 -48.49
N ASN A 104 -58.21 -39.50 -48.06
CA ASN A 104 -58.25 -40.76 -48.80
C ASN A 104 -57.71 -40.67 -50.25
N ASN A 105 -56.58 -39.99 -50.44
CA ASN A 105 -56.02 -39.71 -51.74
C ASN A 105 -55.45 -40.98 -52.42
N LYS A 106 -56.00 -41.32 -53.59
CA LYS A 106 -55.60 -42.47 -54.42
C LYS A 106 -54.92 -42.05 -55.74
N GLU A 107 -54.70 -40.76 -55.94
CA GLU A 107 -54.08 -40.23 -57.15
C GLU A 107 -52.55 -40.28 -57.06
N GLU A 108 -51.87 -40.47 -58.19
CA GLU A 108 -50.41 -40.29 -58.30
C GLU A 108 -50.03 -38.80 -58.13
N PRO A 109 -48.94 -38.47 -57.41
CA PRO A 109 -48.51 -37.09 -57.18
C PRO A 109 -48.27 -36.31 -58.47
N LYS A 110 -49.06 -35.26 -58.66
CA LYS A 110 -48.98 -34.31 -59.77
C LYS A 110 -49.58 -32.97 -59.35
N ALA A 111 -49.19 -31.88 -60.01
CA ALA A 111 -49.77 -30.57 -59.74
C ALA A 111 -51.28 -30.58 -59.97
N GLY A 112 -52.07 -30.23 -58.94
CA GLY A 112 -53.53 -30.20 -59.03
C GLY A 112 -54.23 -30.03 -57.69
N ASN A 113 -55.46 -30.52 -57.62
CA ASN A 113 -56.29 -30.41 -56.42
C ASN A 113 -55.96 -31.46 -55.36
N ALA A 114 -55.49 -32.65 -55.76
CA ALA A 114 -55.17 -33.75 -54.86
C ALA A 114 -53.79 -33.60 -54.18
N TRP A 115 -52.82 -32.99 -54.86
CA TRP A 115 -51.43 -32.86 -54.39
C TRP A 115 -50.90 -31.43 -54.58
N VAL A 116 -50.07 -30.97 -53.63
CA VAL A 116 -49.25 -29.75 -53.77
C VAL A 116 -47.77 -30.14 -53.69
N GLU A 117 -46.95 -29.55 -54.56
CA GLU A 117 -45.49 -29.69 -54.51
C GLU A 117 -44.93 -28.78 -53.40
N LEU A 118 -44.12 -29.33 -52.51
CA LEU A 118 -43.36 -28.58 -51.53
C LEU A 118 -42.02 -28.17 -52.14
N LYS A 119 -41.98 -26.96 -52.71
CA LYS A 119 -40.79 -26.39 -53.35
C LYS A 119 -39.74 -25.96 -52.31
N ALA A 120 -38.46 -26.09 -52.66
CA ALA A 120 -37.36 -25.58 -51.85
C ALA A 120 -37.32 -24.04 -51.84
N ASP A 121 -37.60 -23.43 -52.99
CA ASP A 121 -37.70 -21.99 -53.17
C ASP A 121 -39.17 -21.61 -53.42
N LEU A 122 -39.69 -20.70 -52.58
CA LEU A 122 -41.01 -20.09 -52.79
C LEU A 122 -40.82 -18.79 -53.57
N THR A 123 -41.59 -18.62 -54.64
CA THR A 123 -41.67 -17.34 -55.33
C THR A 123 -42.64 -16.40 -54.61
N ALA A 124 -42.57 -15.10 -54.90
CA ALA A 124 -43.53 -14.14 -54.35
C ALA A 124 -44.98 -14.51 -54.72
N ASP A 125 -45.18 -14.97 -55.97
CA ASP A 125 -46.45 -15.49 -56.47
C ASP A 125 -46.97 -16.69 -55.65
N ASP A 126 -46.07 -17.61 -55.23
CA ASP A 126 -46.45 -18.81 -54.48
C ASP A 126 -47.04 -18.48 -53.09
N VAL A 127 -46.72 -17.31 -52.51
CA VAL A 127 -47.17 -16.89 -51.17
C VAL A 127 -48.12 -15.69 -51.17
N GLY A 128 -48.56 -15.24 -52.35
CA GLY A 128 -49.41 -14.05 -52.49
C GLY A 128 -48.72 -12.75 -52.05
N ALA A 129 -47.38 -12.73 -52.10
CA ALA A 129 -46.59 -11.53 -51.87
C ALA A 129 -46.26 -10.86 -53.20
N TYR A 130 -46.03 -9.55 -53.17
CA TYR A 130 -45.48 -8.85 -54.33
C TYR A 130 -43.99 -9.15 -54.46
N SER A 131 -43.52 -9.41 -55.67
CA SER A 131 -42.08 -9.42 -55.96
C SER A 131 -41.46 -8.06 -55.66
N LYS A 132 -40.12 -8.01 -55.56
CA LYS A 132 -39.42 -6.74 -55.32
C LYS A 132 -39.71 -5.75 -56.45
N GLU A 133 -39.74 -6.25 -57.68
CA GLU A 133 -40.08 -5.50 -58.88
C GLU A 133 -41.50 -4.93 -58.78
N GLU A 134 -42.50 -5.75 -58.44
CA GLU A 134 -43.88 -5.31 -58.29
C GLU A 134 -44.09 -4.33 -57.13
N SER A 135 -43.41 -4.56 -56.00
CA SER A 135 -43.46 -3.66 -54.84
C SER A 135 -42.86 -2.30 -55.16
N ASN A 136 -41.72 -2.29 -55.86
CA ASN A 136 -41.06 -1.06 -56.31
C ASN A 136 -41.90 -0.26 -57.30
N ASP A 137 -42.72 -0.90 -58.13
CA ASP A 137 -43.56 -0.19 -59.10
C ASP A 137 -44.93 0.21 -58.51
N ARG A 138 -45.51 -0.58 -57.57
CA ARG A 138 -46.86 -0.34 -57.02
C ARG A 138 -46.90 0.49 -55.75
N PHE A 139 -45.90 0.38 -54.87
CA PHE A 139 -45.96 0.97 -53.52
C PHE A 139 -44.82 1.93 -53.19
N GLN A 140 -43.76 1.96 -54.00
CA GLN A 140 -42.80 3.05 -53.99
C GLN A 140 -42.97 3.87 -55.26
N ALA A 141 -43.49 5.10 -55.16
CA ALA A 141 -43.38 6.01 -56.29
C ALA A 141 -41.89 6.14 -56.64
N LYS A 142 -41.49 6.00 -57.92
CA LYS A 142 -40.15 6.34 -58.43
C LYS A 142 -39.91 7.85 -58.31
N GLY A 143 -39.96 8.38 -57.10
CA GLY A 143 -39.52 9.71 -56.74
C GLY A 143 -38.01 9.68 -56.51
N ASN A 144 -37.36 10.81 -56.75
CA ASN A 144 -35.94 11.01 -56.49
C ASN A 144 -35.63 10.79 -55.00
N TYR A 145 -35.42 9.54 -54.60
CA TYR A 145 -34.88 9.21 -53.29
C TYR A 145 -33.47 9.79 -53.23
N ALA A 146 -33.25 10.68 -52.26
CA ALA A 146 -31.90 11.10 -51.90
C ALA A 146 -31.04 9.84 -51.61
N PRO A 147 -29.74 9.84 -51.96
CA PRO A 147 -28.90 8.67 -51.81
C PRO A 147 -29.01 8.09 -50.40
N ALA A 148 -29.13 6.76 -50.29
CA ALA A 148 -29.17 6.08 -49.00
C ALA A 148 -27.95 6.46 -48.16
N GLY A 149 -28.16 7.28 -47.11
CA GLY A 149 -27.09 7.79 -46.26
C GLY A 149 -27.25 9.20 -45.70
N ASP A 150 -28.29 9.96 -46.06
CA ASP A 150 -28.42 11.35 -45.59
C ASP A 150 -28.99 11.48 -44.16
N TYR A 151 -28.32 10.84 -43.20
CA TYR A 151 -28.42 11.18 -41.78
C TYR A 151 -27.65 12.48 -41.56
N ALA A 152 -28.27 13.62 -41.88
CA ALA A 152 -27.69 14.95 -41.71
C ALA A 152 -26.21 15.04 -42.12
N THR A 153 -25.93 15.38 -43.39
CA THR A 153 -24.57 15.75 -43.81
C THR A 153 -23.85 16.61 -42.74
N ASN A 154 -22.53 16.49 -42.61
CA ASN A 154 -21.72 17.40 -41.77
C ASN A 154 -22.07 18.88 -42.02
N ALA A 155 -22.52 19.23 -43.23
CA ALA A 155 -23.02 20.57 -43.56
C ALA A 155 -24.32 20.94 -42.81
N SER A 156 -25.28 20.02 -42.71
CA SER A 156 -26.55 20.21 -41.98
C SER A 156 -26.35 20.25 -40.46
N LEU A 157 -25.42 19.46 -39.91
CA LEU A 157 -25.05 19.50 -38.49
C LEU A 157 -24.21 20.74 -38.13
N ASN A 158 -23.31 21.16 -39.02
CA ASN A 158 -22.52 22.39 -38.84
C ASN A 158 -23.36 23.67 -38.87
N GLY A 159 -24.56 23.64 -39.46
CA GLY A 159 -25.48 24.78 -39.46
C GLY A 159 -26.37 24.89 -38.21
N LYS A 160 -26.49 23.84 -37.41
CA LYS A 160 -27.32 23.84 -36.17
C LYS A 160 -26.61 24.41 -34.94
N LEU A 161 -25.28 24.54 -35.00
CA LEU A 161 -24.44 25.16 -33.99
C LEU A 161 -23.58 26.20 -34.68
N ASP A 162 -23.78 27.48 -34.36
CA ASP A 162 -22.91 28.54 -34.86
C ASP A 162 -21.52 28.38 -34.24
N LYS A 163 -20.58 27.83 -35.02
CA LYS A 163 -19.20 27.60 -34.58
C LYS A 163 -18.44 28.90 -34.34
N SER A 164 -18.89 30.03 -34.90
CA SER A 164 -18.32 31.34 -34.60
C SER A 164 -18.71 31.86 -33.22
N ALA A 165 -19.79 31.33 -32.63
CA ALA A 165 -20.21 31.60 -31.26
C ALA A 165 -19.54 30.68 -30.21
N ILE A 166 -18.78 29.66 -30.64
CA ILE A 166 -18.01 28.78 -29.75
C ILE A 166 -16.63 29.38 -29.50
N VAL A 167 -16.43 29.96 -28.33
CA VAL A 167 -15.18 30.63 -27.97
C VAL A 167 -14.28 29.73 -27.13
N GLN A 168 -12.96 29.87 -27.34
CA GLN A 168 -11.92 29.15 -26.60
C GLN A 168 -11.32 29.98 -25.45
N THR A 169 -11.94 31.11 -25.14
CA THR A 169 -11.49 32.06 -24.11
C THR A 169 -12.49 32.13 -22.95
N THR A 170 -11.99 32.27 -21.73
CA THR A 170 -12.82 32.41 -20.53
C THR A 170 -13.46 33.81 -20.50
N GLY A 171 -14.77 33.92 -20.26
CA GLY A 171 -15.43 35.23 -20.24
C GLY A 171 -16.92 35.21 -19.87
N GLN A 172 -17.43 36.39 -19.48
CA GLN A 172 -18.81 36.68 -19.01
C GLN A 172 -19.82 36.85 -20.17
N SER A 173 -19.54 36.29 -21.35
CA SER A 173 -20.37 36.53 -22.54
C SER A 173 -21.73 35.83 -22.41
N ALA A 174 -22.82 36.58 -22.52
CA ALA A 174 -24.18 36.03 -22.58
C ALA A 174 -24.57 35.54 -23.99
N ASN A 175 -23.77 35.89 -25.01
CA ASN A 175 -24.07 35.65 -26.42
C ASN A 175 -23.23 34.53 -27.05
N GLN A 176 -22.23 34.01 -26.33
CA GLN A 176 -21.30 33.00 -26.84
C GLN A 176 -21.26 31.80 -25.90
N ILE A 177 -21.11 30.61 -26.47
CA ILE A 177 -21.01 29.36 -25.73
C ILE A 177 -19.53 29.03 -25.54
N MET A 178 -19.12 28.77 -24.30
CA MET A 178 -17.75 28.32 -24.02
C MET A 178 -17.57 26.85 -24.45
N SER A 179 -16.46 26.54 -25.10
CA SER A 179 -16.16 25.14 -25.47
C SER A 179 -15.86 24.28 -24.24
N GLN A 180 -16.15 22.97 -24.29
CA GLN A 180 -15.78 22.04 -23.20
C GLN A 180 -14.28 22.05 -22.90
N LYS A 181 -13.44 22.24 -23.93
CA LYS A 181 -11.98 22.39 -23.78
C LYS A 181 -11.62 23.67 -23.03
N ALA A 182 -12.26 24.79 -23.36
CA ALA A 182 -12.00 26.08 -22.70
C ALA A 182 -12.45 26.07 -21.23
N VAL A 183 -13.57 25.43 -20.92
CA VAL A 183 -13.99 25.20 -19.52
C VAL A 183 -12.98 24.31 -18.80
N THR A 184 -12.55 23.22 -19.43
CA THR A 184 -11.59 22.27 -18.84
C THR A 184 -10.23 22.93 -18.60
N ASP A 185 -9.71 23.70 -19.55
CA ASP A 185 -8.42 24.38 -19.45
C ASP A 185 -8.45 25.52 -18.41
N ALA A 186 -9.54 26.30 -18.38
CA ALA A 186 -9.70 27.38 -17.41
C ALA A 186 -9.86 26.84 -15.98
N LEU A 187 -10.63 25.76 -15.80
CA LEU A 187 -10.74 25.11 -14.51
C LEU A 187 -9.41 24.47 -14.10
N SER A 188 -8.78 23.72 -15.00
CA SER A 188 -7.49 23.06 -14.76
C SER A 188 -6.39 24.04 -14.38
N SER A 189 -6.32 25.21 -15.02
CA SER A 189 -5.33 26.26 -14.69
C SER A 189 -5.61 26.97 -13.35
N THR A 190 -6.86 27.16 -12.98
CA THR A 190 -7.24 27.86 -11.73
C THR A 190 -7.16 26.95 -10.50
N VAL A 191 -7.57 25.69 -10.61
CA VAL A 191 -7.48 24.70 -9.51
C VAL A 191 -6.19 23.87 -9.55
N SER A 192 -5.25 24.25 -10.42
CA SER A 192 -3.99 23.53 -10.56
C SER A 192 -3.22 23.54 -9.24
N ILE A 193 -2.64 22.40 -8.89
CA ILE A 193 -1.77 22.27 -7.71
C ILE A 193 -0.56 23.22 -7.79
N ASN A 194 -0.16 23.62 -9.00
CA ASN A 194 0.94 24.57 -9.22
C ASN A 194 0.55 26.01 -8.88
N THR A 195 -0.73 26.35 -9.04
CA THR A 195 -1.27 27.67 -8.70
C THR A 195 -1.48 27.79 -7.19
N LEU A 196 -2.04 26.76 -6.57
CA LEU A 196 -2.28 26.73 -5.11
C LEU A 196 -1.00 26.52 -4.30
N TYR A 197 -0.13 25.62 -4.78
CA TYR A 197 1.11 25.24 -4.10
C TYR A 197 2.32 25.33 -5.05
N PRO A 198 2.81 26.54 -5.38
CA PRO A 198 3.95 26.72 -6.26
C PRO A 198 5.23 26.09 -5.70
N ILE A 199 6.21 25.83 -6.57
CA ILE A 199 7.53 25.34 -6.15
C ILE A 199 8.16 26.32 -5.17
N GLY A 200 8.71 25.80 -4.06
CA GLY A 200 9.24 26.59 -2.95
C GLY A 200 8.25 26.91 -1.84
N ILE A 201 6.94 26.65 -2.02
CA ILE A 201 5.96 26.82 -0.93
C ILE A 201 6.19 25.81 0.19
N ILE A 202 5.84 26.20 1.41
CA ILE A 202 5.90 25.37 2.61
C ILE A 202 4.49 25.01 3.08
N LEU A 203 4.30 23.75 3.43
CA LEU A 203 3.09 23.23 4.08
C LEU A 203 3.43 22.62 5.44
N TRP A 204 2.52 22.82 6.39
CA TRP A 204 2.62 22.29 7.76
C TRP A 204 1.47 21.35 8.05
N PHE A 205 1.77 20.14 8.52
CA PHE A 205 0.78 19.15 8.93
C PHE A 205 0.83 18.91 10.43
N ALA A 206 -0.34 19.00 11.09
CA ALA A 206 -0.51 18.62 12.50
C ALA A 206 -0.64 17.10 12.71
N GLN A 207 -0.51 16.32 11.65
CA GLN A 207 -0.58 14.86 11.64
C GLN A 207 0.57 14.31 10.81
N ASN A 208 0.88 13.02 11.00
CA ASN A 208 1.86 12.33 10.19
C ASN A 208 1.35 12.12 8.75
N LYS A 209 1.54 13.15 7.92
CA LYS A 209 1.12 13.20 6.52
C LYS A 209 2.31 13.58 5.66
N ASN A 210 2.51 12.81 4.59
CA ASN A 210 3.53 13.09 3.59
C ASN A 210 2.85 13.66 2.33
N PRO A 211 3.12 14.92 1.97
CA PRO A 211 2.50 15.56 0.80
C PRO A 211 2.83 14.89 -0.53
N ASN A 212 3.93 14.12 -0.62
CA ASN A 212 4.23 13.31 -1.81
C ASN A 212 3.17 12.24 -2.10
N HIS A 213 2.41 11.81 -1.08
CA HIS A 213 1.28 10.88 -1.27
C HIS A 213 -0.06 11.60 -1.40
N LEU A 214 -0.18 12.83 -0.89
CA LEU A 214 -1.42 13.62 -0.95
C LEU A 214 -1.57 14.35 -2.28
N PHE A 215 -0.45 14.71 -2.91
CA PHE A 215 -0.41 15.49 -4.15
C PHE A 215 0.41 14.73 -5.21
N PRO A 216 -0.17 13.72 -5.87
CA PRO A 216 0.51 12.96 -6.92
C PRO A 216 1.06 13.87 -8.03
N GLY A 217 2.27 13.55 -8.52
CA GLY A 217 2.94 14.35 -9.55
C GLY A 217 3.67 15.59 -9.04
N THR A 218 3.75 15.79 -7.72
CA THR A 218 4.58 16.82 -7.09
C THR A 218 5.65 16.18 -6.21
N THR A 219 6.75 16.89 -5.98
CA THR A 219 7.86 16.44 -5.11
C THR A 219 8.04 17.43 -3.96
N TRP A 220 8.10 16.89 -2.74
CA TRP A 220 8.24 17.64 -1.50
C TRP A 220 9.38 17.09 -0.66
N LYS A 221 10.15 17.99 -0.07
CA LYS A 221 11.26 17.68 0.82
C LYS A 221 10.95 18.13 2.25
N TYR A 222 11.33 17.30 3.21
CA TYR A 222 11.13 17.58 4.62
C TYR A 222 12.08 18.70 5.08
N ILE A 223 11.58 19.65 5.88
CA ILE A 223 12.35 20.82 6.34
C ILE A 223 13.37 20.45 7.42
N GLY A 224 13.13 19.34 8.14
CA GLY A 224 13.95 18.85 9.24
C GLY A 224 13.24 18.93 10.58
N GLU A 225 13.87 18.36 11.61
CA GLU A 225 13.28 18.17 12.94
C GLU A 225 13.81 19.18 13.95
N ASN A 226 13.01 19.49 14.98
CA ASN A 226 13.37 20.36 16.10
C ASN A 226 13.89 21.74 15.66
N ARG A 227 13.15 22.41 14.76
CA ARG A 227 13.54 23.72 14.20
C ARG A 227 12.48 24.77 14.48
N THR A 228 12.93 26.00 14.70
CA THR A 228 12.08 27.20 14.70
C THR A 228 12.25 27.96 13.39
N ILE A 229 11.17 28.54 12.86
CA ILE A 229 11.20 29.29 11.60
C ILE A 229 11.65 30.73 11.83
N ARG A 230 12.56 31.21 10.98
CA ARG A 230 13.00 32.61 10.92
C ARG A 230 12.76 33.13 9.51
N LEU A 231 12.60 34.44 9.40
CA LEU A 231 12.50 35.10 8.10
C LEU A 231 13.90 35.21 7.49
N ALA A 232 14.02 34.76 6.25
CA ALA A 232 15.21 34.96 5.43
C ALA A 232 15.36 36.43 5.04
N ALA A 233 16.55 36.84 4.63
CA ALA A 233 16.80 38.11 3.99
C ALA A 233 15.92 38.27 2.73
N ILE A 234 15.46 39.50 2.47
CA ILE A 234 14.54 39.79 1.35
C ILE A 234 15.12 39.43 -0.03
N ASN A 235 16.44 39.40 -0.15
CA ASN A 235 17.16 39.00 -1.37
C ASN A 235 17.24 37.48 -1.56
N GLY A 236 16.79 36.69 -0.58
CA GLY A 236 16.77 35.24 -0.62
C GLY A 236 18.13 34.55 -0.38
N SER A 237 19.19 35.28 -0.01
CA SER A 237 20.55 34.72 0.03
C SER A 237 20.78 33.64 1.10
N ASP A 238 19.94 33.62 2.13
CA ASP A 238 20.02 32.74 3.29
C ASP A 238 18.79 31.83 3.43
N VAL A 239 17.96 31.73 2.38
CA VAL A 239 16.80 30.82 2.33
C VAL A 239 17.27 29.37 2.55
N LEU A 240 16.57 28.65 3.45
CA LEU A 240 16.89 27.29 3.90
C LEU A 240 18.22 27.13 4.66
N SER A 241 18.91 28.21 5.01
CA SER A 241 20.03 28.14 5.96
C SER A 241 19.55 27.67 7.34
N THR A 242 20.43 27.00 8.07
CA THR A 242 20.10 26.37 9.36
C THR A 242 21.08 26.82 10.43
N GLY A 243 20.61 26.99 11.66
CA GLY A 243 21.44 27.32 12.81
C GLY A 243 20.66 27.25 14.11
N GLY A 244 21.34 27.55 15.22
CA GLY A 244 20.79 27.45 16.58
C GLY A 244 21.23 26.17 17.30
N ARG A 245 20.88 26.09 18.58
CA ARG A 245 21.11 24.94 19.48
C ARG A 245 20.12 25.02 20.64
N ASP A 246 19.70 23.87 21.15
CA ASP A 246 18.77 23.81 22.29
C ASP A 246 19.49 23.90 23.64
N SER A 247 20.81 23.71 23.65
CA SER A 247 21.62 23.77 24.87
C SER A 247 22.94 24.50 24.65
N LEU A 248 23.36 25.26 25.65
CA LEU A 248 24.66 25.93 25.68
C LEU A 248 25.39 25.62 26.99
N SER A 249 26.62 25.10 26.89
CA SER A 249 27.56 25.06 28.01
C SER A 249 28.39 26.34 27.99
N LEU A 250 28.41 27.07 29.11
CA LEU A 250 29.22 28.28 29.23
C LEU A 250 30.70 27.91 29.30
N THR A 251 31.53 28.67 28.58
CA THR A 251 33.00 28.61 28.65
C THR A 251 33.53 29.71 29.58
N GLU A 252 34.76 29.56 30.05
CA GLU A 252 35.42 30.56 30.90
C GLU A 252 35.42 31.96 30.24
N SER A 253 35.62 32.03 28.93
CA SER A 253 35.55 33.28 28.15
C SER A 253 34.18 33.96 28.11
N GLN A 254 33.11 33.26 28.51
CA GLN A 254 31.74 33.77 28.54
C GLN A 254 31.31 34.23 29.95
N LEU A 255 32.18 34.09 30.96
CA LEU A 255 31.91 34.52 32.33
C LEU A 255 32.45 35.94 32.58
N PRO A 256 31.68 36.85 33.20
CA PRO A 256 32.20 38.12 33.67
C PRO A 256 33.35 37.93 34.69
N ALA A 257 34.31 38.85 34.69
CA ALA A 257 35.39 38.87 35.68
C ALA A 257 34.82 39.00 37.10
N HIS A 258 35.31 38.18 38.04
CA HIS A 258 34.89 38.17 39.43
C HIS A 258 36.03 37.74 40.36
N GLU A 259 35.99 38.17 41.63
CA GLU A 259 36.96 37.82 42.67
C GLU A 259 36.25 37.17 43.87
N HIS A 260 36.91 36.20 44.51
CA HIS A 260 36.45 35.61 45.77
C HIS A 260 37.48 35.88 46.87
N SER A 261 37.07 36.51 47.96
CA SER A 261 37.92 36.73 49.15
C SER A 261 37.51 35.82 50.29
N PHE A 262 38.44 35.04 50.84
CA PHE A 262 38.28 34.33 52.11
C PHE A 262 39.33 34.81 53.11
N SER A 263 38.88 35.17 54.31
CA SER A 263 39.75 35.52 55.44
C SER A 263 39.23 34.81 56.68
N ALA A 264 40.11 34.10 57.39
CA ALA A 264 39.83 33.52 58.70
C ALA A 264 41.02 33.75 59.64
N THR A 265 40.69 33.88 60.92
CA THR A 265 41.64 34.06 62.02
C THR A 265 41.46 32.90 62.98
N THR A 266 42.57 32.29 63.43
CA THR A 266 42.49 31.24 64.45
C THR A 266 42.02 31.82 65.78
N SER A 267 41.32 31.03 66.60
CA SER A 267 41.05 31.43 67.99
C SER A 267 42.37 31.71 68.71
N SER A 268 42.43 32.77 69.50
CA SER A 268 43.63 33.07 70.26
C SER A 268 43.90 31.98 71.29
N PHE A 269 45.15 31.54 71.37
CA PHE A 269 45.61 30.56 72.33
C PHE A 269 46.80 31.14 73.09
N ASP A 270 46.66 31.25 74.41
CA ASP A 270 47.77 31.67 75.26
C ASP A 270 48.64 30.45 75.58
N TYR A 271 49.87 30.45 75.07
CA TYR A 271 50.87 29.43 75.39
C TYR A 271 51.36 29.52 76.84
N GLY A 272 50.97 30.59 77.55
CA GLY A 272 51.32 30.88 78.91
C GLY A 272 52.79 31.21 79.06
N THR A 273 53.28 31.02 80.27
CA THR A 273 54.69 31.21 80.59
C THR A 273 55.43 29.89 80.44
N LYS A 274 56.55 29.87 79.71
CA LYS A 274 57.43 28.70 79.57
C LYS A 274 58.75 28.95 80.29
N SER A 275 59.30 27.91 80.90
CA SER A 275 60.62 27.96 81.53
C SER A 275 61.69 27.64 80.50
N THR A 276 62.79 28.38 80.52
CA THR A 276 63.99 28.03 79.76
C THR A 276 64.62 26.75 80.32
N THR A 277 65.45 26.08 79.51
CA THR A 277 66.30 24.99 80.01
C THR A 277 67.33 25.55 80.98
N ILE A 278 67.78 24.68 81.89
CA ILE A 278 68.74 25.03 82.93
C ILE A 278 70.12 24.57 82.42
N GLU A 279 70.72 25.35 81.54
CA GLU A 279 72.08 25.08 81.05
C GLU A 279 72.85 26.40 80.92
N GLY A 280 74.03 26.45 81.52
CA GLY A 280 74.89 27.64 81.56
C GLY A 280 75.50 27.88 82.94
N ASN A 281 76.25 26.90 83.45
CA ASN A 281 77.01 27.04 84.69
C ASN A 281 78.02 28.20 84.55
N HIS A 282 77.83 29.24 85.36
CA HIS A 282 78.81 30.30 85.48
C HIS A 282 78.91 30.77 86.93
N THR A 283 80.10 31.18 87.33
CA THR A 283 80.38 31.79 88.64
C THR A 283 80.86 33.22 88.42
N HIS A 284 80.54 34.11 89.36
CA HIS A 284 81.08 35.46 89.37
C HIS A 284 82.31 35.51 90.29
N SER A 285 83.38 36.15 89.84
CA SER A 285 84.52 36.49 90.68
C SER A 285 84.35 37.89 91.25
N TYR A 286 84.87 38.09 92.46
CA TYR A 286 85.01 39.42 93.03
C TYR A 286 86.46 39.65 93.44
N THR A 287 86.87 40.92 93.44
CA THR A 287 88.19 41.37 93.86
C THR A 287 87.99 42.51 94.85
N THR A 288 88.66 42.43 96.00
CA THR A 288 88.68 43.51 97.00
C THR A 288 90.11 43.88 97.33
N GLN A 289 90.34 45.16 97.59
CA GLN A 289 91.61 45.71 98.04
C GLN A 289 91.41 46.30 99.44
N TYR A 290 92.23 45.90 100.41
CA TYR A 290 92.24 46.45 101.75
C TYR A 290 93.60 47.11 102.02
N SER A 291 93.58 48.23 102.72
CA SER A 291 94.76 49.00 103.12
C SER A 291 95.04 48.77 104.61
N ASP A 292 96.33 48.70 104.98
CA ASP A 292 96.75 48.45 106.37
C ASP A 292 96.13 49.45 107.36
N GLY A 293 95.43 48.93 108.37
CA GLY A 293 94.86 49.71 109.48
C GLY A 293 93.34 49.64 109.63
N ASP A 294 92.60 49.10 108.67
CA ASP A 294 91.14 48.91 108.79
C ASP A 294 90.78 47.46 109.17
N SER A 295 90.29 47.26 110.38
CA SER A 295 89.86 45.97 110.91
C SER A 295 88.38 45.76 110.63
N GLN A 296 88.01 45.46 109.39
CA GLN A 296 86.67 44.97 109.07
C GLN A 296 86.63 43.44 109.06
N SER A 297 86.09 42.86 110.12
CA SER A 297 85.79 41.43 110.20
C SER A 297 84.56 41.10 109.35
N ASN A 298 84.76 40.69 108.10
CA ASN A 298 83.71 40.05 107.31
C ASN A 298 83.66 38.55 107.66
N PRO A 299 82.60 38.07 108.35
CA PRO A 299 82.57 36.72 108.94
C PRO A 299 82.51 35.58 107.91
N ASN A 300 82.41 35.89 106.62
CA ASN A 300 82.33 34.89 105.54
C ASN A 300 83.63 34.78 104.70
N LEU A 301 84.74 35.35 105.16
CA LEU A 301 86.03 35.29 104.48
C LEU A 301 87.14 34.79 105.42
N SER A 302 87.51 33.51 105.32
CA SER A 302 88.60 32.91 106.09
C SER A 302 89.96 33.39 105.57
N ARG A 303 90.74 34.09 106.42
CA ARG A 303 92.06 34.66 106.08
C ARG A 303 93.19 34.05 106.92
N SER A 304 94.36 33.86 106.31
CA SER A 304 95.65 33.59 106.98
C SER A 304 96.50 34.87 106.89
N TYR A 305 96.87 35.48 108.03
CA TYR A 305 97.63 36.73 108.07
C TYR A 305 99.13 36.48 107.88
N THR A 306 99.72 36.99 106.80
CA THR A 306 101.17 37.17 106.61
C THR A 306 101.45 38.68 106.54
N TRP A 307 102.35 39.19 107.38
CA TRP A 307 102.64 40.62 107.50
C TRP A 307 103.53 41.14 106.34
N GLY A 308 102.97 41.95 105.43
CA GLY A 308 103.74 42.81 104.50
C GLY A 308 103.09 43.06 103.12
N TYR A 309 102.76 44.33 102.83
CA TYR A 309 102.21 44.94 101.59
C TYR A 309 100.71 44.67 101.26
N PRO A 310 99.99 45.64 100.65
CA PRO A 310 98.57 45.50 100.33
C PRO A 310 98.34 44.43 99.28
N GLU A 311 97.79 43.30 99.70
CA GLU A 311 97.48 42.17 98.81
C GLU A 311 96.06 42.30 98.24
N THR A 312 95.96 42.25 96.91
CA THR A 312 94.67 42.17 96.22
C THR A 312 94.12 40.76 96.35
N HIS A 313 92.96 40.62 97.02
CA HIS A 313 92.32 39.32 97.25
C HIS A 313 91.19 39.11 96.26
N SER A 314 91.27 38.03 95.48
CA SER A 314 90.24 37.63 94.52
C SER A 314 89.68 36.26 94.91
N GLY A 315 88.36 36.15 94.92
CA GLY A 315 87.66 34.90 95.23
C GLY A 315 86.46 34.70 94.30
N ALA A 316 86.07 33.45 94.07
CA ALA A 316 84.79 33.16 93.43
C ALA A 316 83.66 33.30 94.46
N ILE A 317 82.57 33.98 94.09
CA ILE A 317 81.35 33.97 94.88
C ILE A 317 80.70 32.59 94.70
N GLY A 318 80.25 32.00 95.81
CA GLY A 318 79.68 30.66 95.84
C GLY A 318 78.55 30.48 94.83
N TYR A 319 78.57 29.35 94.14
CA TYR A 319 77.54 28.95 93.19
C TYR A 319 76.18 28.90 93.87
N SER A 320 75.22 29.67 93.38
CA SER A 320 73.86 29.75 93.95
C SER A 320 72.85 28.83 93.27
N GLY A 321 73.34 27.85 92.50
CA GLY A 321 72.49 26.88 91.80
C GLY A 321 72.18 27.29 90.36
N GLU A 322 71.88 26.28 89.56
CA GLU A 322 71.42 26.40 88.18
C GLU A 322 69.99 26.97 88.24
N HIS A 323 69.72 28.05 87.51
CA HIS A 323 68.39 28.66 87.51
C HIS A 323 67.85 28.80 86.10
N SER A 324 66.53 28.67 85.98
CA SER A 324 65.82 28.93 84.75
C SER A 324 65.16 30.30 84.79
N HIS A 325 64.89 30.83 83.60
CA HIS A 325 64.08 32.02 83.41
C HIS A 325 62.68 31.63 82.95
N MET A 326 61.72 32.48 83.30
CA MET A 326 60.32 32.35 82.87
C MET A 326 60.06 33.37 81.76
N VAL A 327 59.57 32.91 80.61
CA VAL A 327 59.25 33.75 79.45
C VAL A 327 57.75 33.66 79.16
N TYR A 328 57.07 34.80 79.19
CA TYR A 328 55.67 34.90 78.80
C TYR A 328 55.55 35.09 77.28
N ILE A 329 54.87 34.16 76.62
CA ILE A 329 54.68 34.18 75.15
C ILE A 329 53.39 34.93 74.79
N GLY A 330 52.33 34.70 75.56
CA GLY A 330 51.05 35.39 75.44
C GLY A 330 50.13 34.92 74.32
N ASP A 331 48.93 35.48 74.37
CA ASP A 331 47.90 35.46 73.33
C ASP A 331 48.49 35.85 71.98
N HIS A 332 48.37 34.97 70.99
CA HIS A 332 48.47 35.36 69.59
C HIS A 332 47.56 34.51 68.71
N SER A 333 47.30 35.04 67.51
CA SER A 333 46.48 34.40 66.49
C SER A 333 47.20 34.45 65.14
N HIS A 334 46.85 33.53 64.24
CA HIS A 334 47.36 33.52 62.88
C HIS A 334 46.24 33.84 61.88
N THR A 335 46.59 34.57 60.82
CA THR A 335 45.70 34.78 59.68
C THR A 335 45.98 33.70 58.64
N ILE A 336 44.92 33.09 58.11
CA ILE A 336 45.02 32.05 57.08
C ILE A 336 44.21 32.52 55.86
N SER A 337 44.83 32.41 54.68
CA SER A 337 44.19 32.70 53.39
C SER A 337 44.37 31.53 52.43
N GLY A 338 43.39 31.31 51.55
CA GLY A 338 43.43 30.25 50.55
C GLY A 338 42.35 30.42 49.49
N ILE A 339 42.34 29.51 48.51
CA ILE A 339 41.33 29.46 47.44
C ILE A 339 40.32 28.36 47.79
N THR A 340 39.02 28.66 47.70
CA THR A 340 37.96 27.67 47.92
C THR A 340 37.84 26.72 46.72
N ALA A 341 37.23 25.55 46.93
CA ALA A 341 37.01 24.58 45.87
C ALA A 341 36.26 25.15 44.66
N THR A 342 36.44 24.54 43.49
CA THR A 342 35.75 24.89 42.24
C THR A 342 34.23 24.82 42.41
N ALA A 343 33.53 25.93 42.15
CA ALA A 343 32.08 26.00 42.16
C ALA A 343 31.53 25.89 40.72
N GLY A 344 30.47 25.11 40.53
CA GLY A 344 29.79 24.91 39.24
C GLY A 344 29.90 23.47 38.71
N ALA A 345 28.85 22.98 38.05
CA ALA A 345 28.76 21.61 37.52
C ALA A 345 28.96 21.52 35.99
N SER A 346 29.28 22.64 35.33
CA SER A 346 29.34 22.78 33.85
C SER A 346 28.09 22.27 33.13
N SER A 347 26.95 22.22 33.82
CA SER A 347 25.69 21.76 33.26
C SER A 347 25.23 22.71 32.16
N ALA A 348 24.81 22.14 31.04
CA ALA A 348 24.32 22.93 29.92
C ALA A 348 23.02 23.65 30.31
N ILE A 349 22.92 24.91 29.90
CA ILE A 349 21.71 25.69 30.03
C ILE A 349 20.80 25.30 28.88
N ASN A 350 19.61 24.78 29.19
CA ASN A 350 18.57 24.55 28.20
C ASN A 350 17.99 25.91 27.78
N ILE A 351 18.07 26.20 26.48
CA ILE A 351 17.58 27.44 25.86
C ILE A 351 16.49 27.17 24.83
N ALA A 352 15.88 25.98 24.85
CA ALA A 352 14.75 25.64 23.99
C ALA A 352 13.53 26.52 24.33
N ASN A 353 12.96 27.16 23.32
CA ASN A 353 11.70 27.90 23.46
C ASN A 353 10.52 26.95 23.67
N ALA A 354 9.40 27.43 24.21
CA ALA A 354 8.15 26.69 24.14
C ALA A 354 7.70 26.56 22.66
N TYR A 355 7.32 25.37 22.21
CA TYR A 355 7.01 25.12 20.80
C TYR A 355 5.82 24.17 20.60
N VAL A 356 5.24 24.22 19.40
CA VAL A 356 4.32 23.22 18.85
C VAL A 356 5.02 22.53 17.68
N MET A 357 5.04 21.20 17.69
CA MET A 357 5.67 20.42 16.62
C MET A 357 4.68 20.09 15.51
N LEU A 358 5.00 20.50 14.28
CA LEU A 358 4.26 20.21 13.07
C LEU A 358 5.22 19.63 12.02
N MET A 359 4.73 18.81 11.10
CA MET A 359 5.53 18.30 10.00
C MET A 359 5.59 19.32 8.86
N GLY A 360 6.76 19.95 8.69
CA GLY A 360 7.01 20.94 7.66
C GLY A 360 7.64 20.36 6.40
N TRP A 361 7.05 20.63 5.24
CA TRP A 361 7.54 20.20 3.94
C TRP A 361 7.59 21.38 2.98
N TYR A 362 8.60 21.43 2.10
CA TYR A 362 8.67 22.41 1.04
C TYR A 362 8.71 21.75 -0.33
N ARG A 363 8.02 22.34 -1.31
CA ARG A 363 7.91 21.78 -2.66
C ARG A 363 9.19 22.03 -3.46
N THR A 364 9.68 21.02 -4.17
CA THR A 364 10.87 21.11 -5.02
C THR A 364 10.60 20.84 -6.50
N ALA A 365 9.52 20.14 -6.85
CA ALA A 365 9.07 19.92 -8.23
C ALA A 365 7.55 19.78 -8.30
#